data_AF-F9X6Y1-F1
#
_entry.id   AF-F9X6Y1-F1
#
_cell.length_a   1.000
_cell.length_b   1.000
_cell.length_c   1.000
_cell.angle_alpha   90.00
_cell.angle_beta   90.00
_cell.angle_gamma   90.00
#
_symmetry.space_group_name_H-M   'P 1'
#
loop_
_entity.id
_entity.type
_entity.pdbx_description
1 polymer ?
#
loop_
_entity_poly.entity_id
_entity_poly.type
_entity_poly.pdbx_seq_one_letter_code
_entity_poly.pdbx_strand_id
1 'polypeptide(L)'
;MSSRCLPFVKSVWESFRAHSGLEPRYRFLPNVVRRWNQHADLCLRVTAARPGTVNFELDIEKEHTNRLQILHGGTIASMVDLGGSLAVASRGLFATGVSTDLNVTYLSSGGKVGDTIRAEATCDKFGKTLVYTSIKFMNSKDETFARGSHTKYVSMAWKDPQNITDELSPRP
;
A
#
# COMPACT_ATOMS: atom_id res chain seq x y z
N MET A 1 12.06 5.40 -17.12
CA MET A 1 11.50 4.76 -15.90
C MET A 1 11.62 3.26 -16.06
N SER A 2 12.11 2.53 -15.05
CA SER A 2 12.26 1.06 -15.15
C SER A 2 10.90 0.40 -15.33
N SER A 3 10.66 -0.23 -16.48
CA SER A 3 9.41 -0.91 -16.83
C SER A 3 9.06 -2.07 -15.90
N ARG A 4 10.02 -2.53 -15.07
CA ARG A 4 9.85 -3.67 -14.15
C ARG A 4 9.33 -3.31 -12.77
N CYS A 5 9.32 -2.02 -12.38
CA CYS A 5 8.93 -1.64 -11.02
C CYS A 5 7.48 -2.01 -10.69
N LEU A 6 6.53 -1.67 -11.56
CA LEU A 6 5.11 -1.98 -11.36
C LEU A 6 4.82 -3.49 -11.34
N PRO A 7 5.33 -4.30 -12.30
CA PRO A 7 5.22 -5.75 -12.21
C PRO A 7 5.75 -6.33 -10.90
N PHE A 8 6.91 -5.87 -10.43
CA PHE A 8 7.50 -6.36 -9.19
C PHE A 8 6.65 -5.98 -7.96
N VAL A 9 6.25 -4.72 -7.83
CA VAL A 9 5.37 -4.28 -6.73
C VAL A 9 4.05 -5.04 -6.74
N LYS A 10 3.47 -5.32 -7.92
CA LYS A 10 2.27 -6.16 -8.03
C LYS A 10 2.51 -7.60 -7.56
N SER A 11 3.65 -8.21 -7.87
CA SER A 11 3.97 -9.56 -7.36
C SER A 11 4.13 -9.60 -5.83
N VAL A 12 4.71 -8.55 -5.22
CA VAL A 12 4.79 -8.45 -3.75
C VAL A 12 3.40 -8.26 -3.15
N TRP A 13 2.57 -7.41 -3.77
CA TRP A 13 1.17 -7.25 -3.39
C TRP A 13 0.38 -8.57 -3.45
N GLU A 14 0.56 -9.35 -4.51
CA GLU A 14 -0.05 -10.68 -4.65
C GLU A 14 0.45 -11.66 -3.58
N SER A 15 1.75 -11.61 -3.24
CA SER A 15 2.32 -12.41 -2.15
C SER A 15 1.68 -12.09 -0.80
N PHE A 16 1.52 -10.80 -0.45
CA PHE A 16 0.83 -10.41 0.78
C PHE A 16 -0.62 -10.92 0.80
N ARG A 17 -1.33 -10.82 -0.33
CA ARG A 17 -2.69 -11.34 -0.45
C ARG A 17 -2.79 -12.85 -0.28
N ALA A 18 -1.77 -13.60 -0.68
CA ALA A 18 -1.77 -15.05 -0.59
C ALA A 18 -1.40 -15.57 0.81
N HIS A 19 -0.59 -14.82 1.57
CA HIS A 19 0.05 -15.35 2.78
C HIS A 19 -0.25 -14.56 4.07
N SER A 20 -0.73 -13.32 3.98
CA SER A 20 -1.02 -12.49 5.15
C SER A 20 -2.50 -12.52 5.54
N GLY A 21 -2.81 -12.24 6.81
CA GLY A 21 -4.16 -12.33 7.37
C GLY A 21 -5.02 -11.07 7.20
N LEU A 22 -4.41 -9.91 6.88
CA LEU A 22 -5.10 -8.62 6.77
C LEU A 22 -5.51 -8.30 5.34
N GLU A 23 -4.67 -8.59 4.36
CA GLU A 23 -4.82 -8.25 2.96
C GLU A 23 -5.97 -9.00 2.27
N PRO A 24 -6.25 -10.27 2.60
CA PRO A 24 -7.48 -10.93 2.19
C PRO A 24 -8.75 -10.23 2.68
N ARG A 25 -8.67 -9.40 3.74
CA ARG A 25 -9.81 -8.61 4.23
C ARG A 25 -9.96 -7.28 3.50
N TYR A 26 -9.05 -6.89 2.62
CA TYR A 26 -9.30 -5.85 1.60
C TYR A 26 -9.92 -6.43 0.32
N ARG A 27 -10.44 -7.66 0.40
CA ARG A 27 -11.21 -8.31 -0.64
C ARG A 27 -12.59 -8.59 -0.06
N PHE A 28 -13.56 -7.74 -0.38
CA PHE A 28 -14.96 -8.05 -0.12
C PHE A 28 -15.63 -8.35 -1.45
N LEU A 29 -15.96 -9.64 -1.67
CA LEU A 29 -16.97 -9.99 -2.64
C LEU A 29 -18.32 -9.76 -1.96
N PRO A 30 -19.24 -8.97 -2.52
CA PRO A 30 -20.62 -9.04 -2.09
C PRO A 30 -21.12 -10.44 -2.44
N ASN A 31 -21.85 -11.04 -1.50
CA ASN A 31 -22.75 -12.13 -1.84
C ASN A 31 -23.59 -11.69 -3.06
N VAL A 32 -23.69 -12.58 -4.05
CA VAL A 32 -24.34 -12.45 -5.37
C VAL A 32 -23.38 -12.15 -6.54
N VAL A 33 -22.88 -13.25 -7.11
CA VAL A 33 -22.67 -13.46 -8.56
C VAL A 33 -22.13 -12.25 -9.34
N ARG A 34 -20.84 -11.94 -9.19
CA ARG A 34 -20.07 -11.28 -10.26
C ARG A 34 -18.97 -12.21 -10.76
N ARG A 35 -19.34 -12.88 -11.85
CA ARG A 35 -18.55 -13.41 -12.97
C ARG A 35 -17.03 -13.54 -12.76
N TRP A 36 -16.59 -14.79 -12.81
CA TRP A 36 -15.23 -15.31 -12.95
C TRP A 36 -14.29 -14.49 -13.87
N ASN A 37 -13.73 -13.39 -13.37
CA ASN A 37 -12.49 -12.83 -13.87
C ASN A 37 -11.54 -12.72 -12.67
N GLN A 38 -10.48 -13.55 -12.67
CA GLN A 38 -9.51 -13.71 -11.58
C GLN A 38 -8.77 -12.42 -11.15
N HIS A 39 -9.02 -11.27 -11.80
CA HIS A 39 -8.31 -10.01 -11.57
C HIS A 39 -9.18 -8.75 -11.37
N ALA A 40 -10.53 -8.83 -11.35
CA ALA A 40 -11.37 -7.64 -11.59
C ALA A 40 -12.02 -6.95 -10.37
N ASP A 41 -12.17 -7.57 -9.20
CA ASP A 41 -13.02 -7.01 -8.14
C ASP A 41 -12.25 -6.86 -6.80
N LEU A 42 -11.30 -5.92 -6.77
CA LEU A 42 -10.64 -5.49 -5.53
C LEU A 42 -10.89 -4.01 -5.31
N CYS A 43 -11.43 -3.68 -4.14
CA CYS A 43 -11.64 -2.30 -3.72
C CYS A 43 -10.30 -1.55 -3.59
N LEU A 44 -9.21 -2.21 -3.14
CA LEU A 44 -7.85 -1.67 -3.10
C LEU A 44 -7.02 -2.10 -4.32
N ARG A 45 -6.43 -1.14 -5.04
CA ARG A 45 -5.64 -1.37 -6.25
C ARG A 45 -4.33 -0.59 -6.24
N VAL A 46 -3.24 -1.23 -6.69
CA VAL A 46 -1.99 -0.55 -7.07
C VAL A 46 -2.14 -0.04 -8.51
N THR A 47 -2.23 1.27 -8.68
CA THR A 47 -2.50 1.90 -10.00
C THR A 47 -1.21 2.23 -10.75
N ALA A 48 -0.16 2.64 -10.03
CA ALA A 48 1.14 2.92 -10.61
C ALA A 48 2.26 2.65 -9.60
N ALA A 49 3.46 2.40 -10.11
CA ALA A 49 4.67 2.31 -9.29
C ALA A 49 5.89 2.68 -10.12
N ARG A 50 6.81 3.40 -9.47
CA ARG A 50 8.14 3.73 -9.96
C ARG A 50 9.13 3.58 -8.80
N PRO A 51 10.44 3.46 -9.04
CA PRO A 51 11.42 3.37 -7.97
C PRO A 51 11.24 4.41 -6.85
N GLY A 52 10.82 3.94 -5.67
CA GLY A 52 10.59 4.75 -4.48
C GLY A 52 9.19 5.34 -4.32
N THR A 53 8.25 5.14 -5.25
CA THR A 53 6.89 5.67 -5.15
C THR A 53 5.85 4.66 -5.67
N VAL A 54 4.77 4.48 -4.92
CA VAL A 54 3.64 3.61 -5.29
C VAL A 54 2.32 4.37 -5.11
N ASN A 55 1.44 4.28 -6.09
CA ASN A 55 0.12 4.89 -6.07
C ASN A 55 -0.98 3.84 -5.92
N PHE A 56 -1.98 4.18 -5.12
CA PHE A 56 -3.10 3.32 -4.78
C PHE A 56 -4.42 4.02 -5.02
N GLU A 57 -5.45 3.22 -5.27
CA GLU A 57 -6.85 3.62 -5.17
C GLU A 57 -7.61 2.65 -4.27
N LEU A 58 -8.50 3.20 -3.43
CA LEU A 58 -9.45 2.43 -2.64
C LEU A 58 -10.86 2.91 -2.92
N ASP A 59 -11.72 2.02 -3.42
CA ASP A 59 -13.17 2.24 -3.41
C ASP A 59 -13.71 1.98 -2.01
N ILE A 60 -14.38 2.96 -1.42
CA ILE A 60 -14.89 2.85 -0.05
C ILE A 60 -16.15 1.98 -0.07
N GLU A 61 -16.07 0.87 0.64
CA GLU A 61 -17.17 -0.06 0.88
C GLU A 61 -17.53 -0.07 2.38
N LYS A 62 -18.64 -0.73 2.72
CA LYS A 62 -19.21 -0.72 4.07
C LYS A 62 -18.20 -1.17 5.12
N GLU A 63 -17.39 -2.15 4.79
CA GLU A 63 -16.39 -2.80 5.61
C GLU A 63 -15.18 -1.90 5.89
N HIS A 64 -14.98 -0.86 5.09
CA HIS A 64 -13.97 0.17 5.33
C HIS A 64 -14.48 1.28 6.25
N THR A 65 -15.77 1.28 6.62
CA THR A 65 -16.37 2.37 7.39
C THR A 65 -16.40 2.11 8.88
N ASN A 66 -16.45 3.19 9.65
CA ASN A 66 -16.68 3.16 11.09
C ASN A 66 -18.18 3.23 11.43
N ARG A 67 -18.49 3.30 12.73
CA ARG A 67 -19.87 3.42 13.23
C ARG A 67 -20.61 4.66 12.69
N LEU A 68 -19.87 5.71 12.32
CA LEU A 68 -20.40 6.94 11.71
C LEU A 68 -20.58 6.86 10.19
N GLN A 69 -20.39 5.69 9.57
CA GLN A 69 -20.58 5.46 8.12
C GLN A 69 -19.60 6.25 7.22
N ILE A 70 -18.46 6.65 7.76
CA ILE A 70 -17.34 7.26 7.04
C ILE A 70 -16.11 6.35 7.10
N LEU A 71 -15.12 6.60 6.23
CA LEU A 71 -13.88 5.85 6.20
C LEU A 71 -13.24 5.71 7.59
N HIS A 72 -12.99 4.47 8.00
CA HIS A 72 -12.48 4.14 9.32
C HIS A 72 -11.00 4.54 9.45
N GLY A 73 -10.62 5.20 10.54
CA GLY A 73 -9.22 5.56 10.80
C GLY A 73 -8.29 4.34 10.79
N GLY A 74 -8.70 3.24 11.42
CA GLY A 74 -8.04 1.93 11.31
C GLY A 74 -7.81 1.43 9.88
N THR A 75 -8.72 1.66 8.93
CA THR A 75 -8.49 1.32 7.52
C THR A 75 -7.35 2.14 6.94
N ILE A 76 -7.32 3.44 7.22
CA ILE A 76 -6.23 4.35 6.80
C ILE A 76 -4.90 3.91 7.44
N ALA A 77 -4.89 3.58 8.73
CA ALA A 77 -3.69 3.14 9.44
C ALA A 77 -3.11 1.84 8.86
N SER A 78 -3.96 0.87 8.55
CA SER A 78 -3.52 -0.35 7.89
C SER A 78 -3.06 -0.11 6.44
N MET A 79 -3.65 0.85 5.72
CA MET A 79 -3.13 1.28 4.42
C MET A 79 -1.77 1.99 4.54
N VAL A 80 -1.47 2.65 5.66
CA VAL A 80 -0.13 3.22 5.92
C VAL A 80 0.90 2.10 6.04
N ASP A 81 0.59 1.03 6.78
CA ASP A 81 1.48 -0.13 6.93
C ASP A 81 1.72 -0.84 5.58
N LEU A 82 0.65 -1.14 4.85
CA LEU A 82 0.73 -1.77 3.54
C LEU A 82 1.42 -0.89 2.51
N GLY A 83 1.04 0.39 2.44
CA GLY A 83 1.60 1.37 1.52
C GLY A 83 3.09 1.59 1.76
N GLY A 84 3.52 1.68 3.03
CA GLY A 84 4.93 1.75 3.40
C GLY A 84 5.68 0.49 2.95
N SER A 85 5.14 -0.69 3.21
CA SER A 85 5.71 -1.97 2.75
C SER A 85 5.90 -2.02 1.23
N LEU A 86 4.91 -1.59 0.46
CA LEU A 86 4.99 -1.58 -1.00
C LEU A 86 5.89 -0.45 -1.54
N ALA A 87 6.02 0.66 -0.82
CA ALA A 87 7.04 1.66 -1.12
C ALA A 87 8.46 1.09 -0.95
N VAL A 88 8.71 0.25 0.07
CA VAL A 88 9.97 -0.52 0.20
C VAL A 88 10.13 -1.50 -0.97
N ALA A 89 9.06 -2.22 -1.35
CA ALA A 89 9.07 -3.12 -2.50
C ALA A 89 9.42 -2.41 -3.82
N SER A 90 8.99 -1.16 -4.00
CA SER A 90 9.31 -0.37 -5.20
C SER A 90 10.82 -0.12 -5.40
N ARG A 91 11.64 -0.35 -4.37
CA ARG A 91 13.11 -0.30 -4.43
C ARG A 91 13.75 -1.68 -4.68
N GLY A 92 12.95 -2.73 -4.86
CA GLY A 92 13.38 -4.08 -5.20
C GLY A 92 13.52 -5.07 -4.04
N LEU A 93 13.04 -4.72 -2.83
CA LEU A 93 13.03 -5.63 -1.67
C LEU A 93 11.71 -6.43 -1.60
N PHE A 94 11.76 -7.74 -1.84
CA PHE A 94 10.56 -8.59 -1.87
C PHE A 94 9.93 -8.79 -0.48
N ALA A 95 10.72 -9.14 0.53
CA ALA A 95 10.21 -9.37 1.89
C ALA A 95 9.77 -8.10 2.62
N THR A 96 10.20 -6.91 2.17
CA THR A 96 9.90 -5.56 2.73
C THR A 96 10.24 -5.29 4.20
N GLY A 97 10.62 -6.31 4.98
CA GLY A 97 10.94 -6.20 6.40
C GLY A 97 9.73 -6.12 7.32
N VAL A 98 9.97 -5.79 8.59
CA VAL A 98 8.95 -5.72 9.65
C VAL A 98 8.78 -4.30 10.16
N SER A 99 7.55 -3.95 10.57
CA SER A 99 7.19 -2.63 11.08
C SER A 99 7.84 -2.37 12.43
N THR A 100 8.51 -1.23 12.59
CA THR A 100 9.09 -0.78 13.88
C THR A 100 8.42 0.46 14.43
N ASP A 101 7.85 1.29 13.56
CA ASP A 101 7.12 2.50 13.93
C ASP A 101 6.06 2.80 12.85
N LEU A 102 4.91 3.33 13.28
CA LEU A 102 3.84 3.77 12.40
C LEU A 102 3.11 4.97 13.03
N ASN A 103 2.93 6.03 12.24
CA ASN A 103 2.16 7.21 12.63
C ASN A 103 1.12 7.56 11.57
N VAL A 104 -0.04 8.05 12.02
CA VAL A 104 -1.09 8.61 11.16
C VAL A 104 -1.56 9.94 11.72
N THR A 105 -1.63 10.95 10.86
CA THR A 105 -2.29 12.24 11.13
C THR A 105 -3.56 12.32 10.29
N TYR A 106 -4.71 12.52 10.95
CA TYR A 106 -6.01 12.73 10.31
C TYR A 106 -6.31 14.22 10.26
N LEU A 107 -6.58 14.75 9.07
CA LEU A 107 -6.83 16.18 8.82
C LEU A 107 -8.32 16.46 8.63
N SER A 108 -9.02 15.56 7.93
CA SER A 108 -10.46 15.66 7.66
C SER A 108 -11.05 14.27 7.36
N SER A 109 -12.36 14.20 7.11
CA SER A 109 -13.01 12.94 6.73
C SER A 109 -12.52 12.46 5.36
N GLY A 110 -12.17 11.18 5.26
CA GLY A 110 -11.65 10.58 4.03
C GLY A 110 -12.69 10.22 2.97
N GLY A 111 -13.98 10.28 3.31
CA GLY A 111 -15.07 9.92 2.40
C GLY A 111 -16.04 8.92 3.04
N LYS A 112 -17.03 8.52 2.25
CA LYS A 112 -18.09 7.57 2.61
C LYS A 112 -18.22 6.49 1.54
N VAL A 113 -19.07 5.50 1.81
CA VAL A 113 -19.36 4.42 0.84
C VAL A 113 -19.71 4.98 -0.53
N GLY A 114 -19.08 4.44 -1.57
CA GLY A 114 -19.25 4.86 -2.97
C GLY A 114 -18.26 5.92 -3.44
N ASP A 115 -17.52 6.57 -2.53
CA ASP A 115 -16.39 7.42 -2.91
C ASP A 115 -15.14 6.56 -3.20
N THR A 116 -14.24 7.08 -4.04
CA THR A 116 -12.90 6.53 -4.26
C THR A 116 -11.86 7.48 -3.70
N ILE A 117 -10.93 6.96 -2.90
CA ILE A 117 -9.77 7.70 -2.42
C ILE A 117 -8.51 7.29 -3.17
N ARG A 118 -7.54 8.20 -3.22
CA ARG A 118 -6.21 7.96 -3.77
C ARG A 118 -5.18 8.01 -2.65
N ALA A 119 -4.12 7.21 -2.76
CA ALA A 119 -2.97 7.34 -1.89
C ALA A 119 -1.66 7.28 -2.68
N GLU A 120 -0.65 8.00 -2.21
CA GLU A 120 0.70 7.94 -2.72
C GLU A 120 1.66 7.62 -1.56
N ALA A 121 2.32 6.48 -1.64
CA ALA A 121 3.33 6.06 -0.70
C ALA A 121 4.73 6.26 -1.29
N THR A 122 5.64 6.81 -0.50
CA THR A 122 7.01 7.14 -0.91
C THR A 122 8.01 6.50 0.05
N CYS A 123 9.09 5.96 -0.50
CA CYS A 123 10.26 5.51 0.24
C CYS A 123 11.23 6.69 0.39
N ASP A 124 11.15 7.38 1.53
CA ASP A 124 11.91 8.61 1.81
C ASP A 124 13.40 8.33 2.01
N LYS A 125 13.74 7.25 2.72
CA LYS A 125 15.13 6.84 2.96
C LYS A 125 15.27 5.33 2.97
N PHE A 126 16.15 4.81 2.11
CA PHE A 126 16.35 3.38 1.89
C PHE A 126 17.68 2.91 2.46
N GLY A 127 17.70 2.52 3.74
CA GLY A 127 18.91 2.08 4.45
C GLY A 127 19.07 0.56 4.51
N LYS A 128 20.26 0.10 4.93
CA LYS A 128 20.55 -1.33 5.12
C LYS A 128 19.82 -1.96 6.32
N THR A 129 19.54 -1.16 7.34
CA THR A 129 18.91 -1.62 8.60
C THR A 129 17.47 -1.13 8.72
N LEU A 130 17.25 0.17 8.46
CA LEU A 130 15.95 0.83 8.55
C LEU A 130 15.60 1.50 7.22
N VAL A 131 14.33 1.42 6.86
CA VAL A 131 13.73 2.15 5.74
C VAL A 131 12.60 3.01 6.28
N TYR A 132 12.56 4.26 5.84
CA TYR A 132 11.55 5.24 6.21
C TYR A 132 10.67 5.51 5.02
N THR A 133 9.36 5.49 5.26
CA THR A 133 8.35 5.71 4.23
C THR A 133 7.29 6.67 4.73
N SER A 134 6.67 7.37 3.79
CA SER A 134 5.57 8.29 4.03
C SER A 134 4.42 7.97 3.08
N ILE A 135 3.20 8.32 3.48
CA ILE A 135 2.01 8.15 2.66
C ILE A 135 1.10 9.37 2.79
N LYS A 136 0.51 9.77 1.67
CA LYS A 136 -0.48 10.85 1.59
C LYS A 136 -1.78 10.31 1.03
N PHE A 137 -2.91 10.63 1.66
CA PHE A 137 -4.23 10.24 1.21
C PHE A 137 -5.01 11.45 0.71
N MET A 138 -5.66 11.29 -0.45
CA MET A 138 -6.38 12.33 -1.16
C MET A 138 -7.80 11.87 -1.48
N ASN A 139 -8.76 12.79 -1.34
CA ASN A 139 -10.14 12.55 -1.74
C ASN A 139 -10.32 12.74 -3.26
N SER A 140 -11.55 12.61 -3.76
CA SER A 140 -11.87 12.77 -5.18
C SER A 140 -11.64 14.19 -5.74
N LYS A 141 -11.41 15.18 -4.88
CA LYS A 141 -11.05 16.56 -5.23
C LYS A 141 -9.55 16.83 -5.11
N ASP A 142 -8.75 15.78 -4.92
CA ASP A 142 -7.30 15.82 -4.68
C ASP A 142 -6.88 16.60 -3.41
N GLU A 143 -7.81 16.78 -2.46
CA GLU A 143 -7.54 17.39 -1.17
C GLU A 143 -7.01 16.34 -0.18
N THR A 144 -6.01 16.72 0.60
CA THR A 144 -5.39 15.80 1.56
C THR A 144 -6.23 15.67 2.82
N PHE A 145 -6.70 14.47 3.12
CA PHE A 145 -7.50 14.23 4.32
C PHE A 145 -6.73 13.47 5.41
N ALA A 146 -5.64 12.78 5.05
CA ALA A 146 -4.76 12.11 5.99
C ALA A 146 -3.34 11.99 5.44
N ARG A 147 -2.37 11.83 6.33
CA ARG A 147 -0.99 11.48 6.02
C ARG A 147 -0.45 10.52 7.07
N GLY A 148 0.56 9.74 6.72
CA GLY A 148 1.22 8.86 7.67
C GLY A 148 2.68 8.63 7.35
N SER A 149 3.37 8.02 8.31
CA SER A 149 4.75 7.54 8.17
C SER A 149 4.85 6.12 8.69
N HIS A 150 5.76 5.35 8.10
CA HIS A 150 6.02 3.97 8.48
C HIS A 150 7.50 3.67 8.37
N THR A 151 8.07 3.17 9.46
CA THR A 151 9.48 2.76 9.54
C THR A 151 9.54 1.24 9.58
N LYS A 152 10.40 0.67 8.73
CA LYS A 152 10.60 -0.78 8.64
C LYS A 152 12.03 -1.18 8.95
N TYR A 153 12.19 -2.26 9.71
CA TYR A 153 13.46 -2.95 9.88
C TYR A 153 13.65 -3.99 8.78
N VAL A 154 14.72 -3.85 8.00
CA VAL A 154 14.91 -4.57 6.72
C VAL A 154 16.18 -5.42 6.66
N SER A 155 16.99 -5.50 7.71
CA SER A 155 18.28 -6.22 7.66
C SER A 155 18.17 -7.65 7.14
N MET A 156 17.11 -8.37 7.53
CA MET A 156 16.86 -9.74 7.06
C MET A 156 16.25 -9.79 5.66
N ALA A 157 15.50 -8.76 5.25
CA ALA A 157 14.86 -8.71 3.94
C ALA A 157 15.87 -8.67 2.79
N TRP A 158 17.08 -8.17 3.02
CA TRP A 158 18.18 -8.17 2.04
C TRP A 158 18.62 -9.57 1.58
N LYS A 159 18.36 -10.60 2.40
CA LYS A 159 18.77 -11.98 2.10
C LYS A 159 17.76 -12.72 1.21
N ASP A 160 16.63 -12.10 0.90
CA ASP A 160 15.58 -12.73 0.09
C ASP A 160 16.08 -12.92 -1.36
N PRO A 161 16.04 -14.16 -1.90
CA PRO A 161 16.54 -14.44 -3.25
C PRO A 161 15.70 -13.81 -4.36
N GLN A 162 14.48 -13.35 -4.07
CA GLN A 162 13.59 -12.69 -5.04
C GLN A 162 13.85 -11.19 -5.17
N ASN A 163 14.83 -10.65 -4.43
CA ASN A 163 15.18 -9.24 -4.50
C ASN A 163 15.73 -8.85 -5.88
N ILE A 164 15.33 -7.67 -6.37
CA ILE A 164 15.81 -7.07 -7.63
C ILE A 164 16.34 -5.65 -7.40
N THR A 165 16.95 -5.41 -6.24
CA THR A 165 17.42 -4.07 -5.81
C THR A 165 18.43 -3.46 -6.78
N ASP A 166 19.28 -4.26 -7.42
CA ASP A 166 20.20 -3.80 -8.48
C ASP A 166 19.49 -3.24 -9.72
N GLU A 167 18.25 -3.65 -9.99
CA GLU A 167 17.46 -3.20 -11.15
C GLU A 167 16.62 -1.95 -10.84
N LEU A 168 16.25 -1.75 -9.57
CA LEU A 168 15.25 -0.74 -9.15
C LEU A 168 15.79 0.32 -8.20
N SER A 169 16.95 0.12 -7.57
CA SER A 169 17.63 1.16 -6.82
C SER A 169 18.78 1.69 -7.67
N PRO A 170 18.76 2.97 -8.11
CA PRO A 170 19.97 3.53 -8.70
C PRO A 170 21.07 3.40 -7.66
N ARG A 171 22.17 2.72 -8.04
CA ARG A 171 23.39 2.76 -7.24
C ARG A 171 23.75 4.25 -7.06
N PRO A 172 24.13 4.68 -5.85
CA PRO A 172 24.60 6.04 -5.64
C PRO A 172 25.72 6.41 -6.60
#